data_AF-A0A3C1D215-F1
#
_entry.id   AF-A0A3C1D215-F1
#
_cell.length_a   1.000
_cell.length_b   1.000
_cell.length_c   1.000
_cell.angle_alpha   90.00
_cell.angle_beta   90.00
_cell.angle_gamma   90.00
#
_symmetry.space_group_name_H-M   'P 1'
#
loop_
_entity.id
_entity.type
_entity.pdbx_description
1 polymer ?
#
loop_
_entity_poly.entity_id
_entity_poly.type
_entity_poly.pdbx_seq_one_letter_code
_entity_poly.pdbx_strand_id
1 'polypeptide(L)'
;MGWDAQWYWFLAVNGYPADLPLTDAGAVAENQWAFMPIYAYLAAAIAPLVGGWWGVAAVLISLAAGYGATYVLYRMLRGRIGGSAAIWASAFFAAGPLAALFQVGYAEALFLLWLFLALWAVTA
;
A
#
# COMPACT_ATOMS: atom_id res chain seq x y z
N MET A 1 5.00 3.35 18.83
CA MET A 1 4.20 2.18 18.45
C MET A 1 3.93 2.25 16.96
N GLY A 2 4.87 1.82 16.12
CA GLY A 2 4.54 1.54 14.73
C GLY A 2 4.62 0.03 14.56
N TRP A 3 3.55 -0.56 14.05
CA TRP A 3 3.57 -1.92 13.53
C TRP A 3 4.36 -1.87 12.19
N ASP A 4 3.92 -2.51 11.12
CA ASP A 4 4.65 -2.59 9.85
C ASP A 4 5.08 -1.22 9.26
N ALA A 5 4.33 -0.16 9.54
CA ALA A 5 4.70 1.21 9.12
C ALA A 5 6.08 1.65 9.64
N GLN A 6 6.49 1.19 10.83
CA GLN A 6 7.82 1.49 11.37
C GLN A 6 8.92 0.80 10.57
N TRP A 7 8.66 -0.42 10.08
CA TRP A 7 9.60 -1.14 9.24
C TRP A 7 9.74 -0.53 7.85
N TYR A 8 8.65 -0.06 7.25
CA TYR A 8 8.71 0.70 6.01
C TYR A 8 9.54 1.99 6.15
N TRP A 9 9.37 2.72 7.26
CA TRP A 9 10.21 3.88 7.56
C TRP A 9 11.67 3.49 7.79
N PHE A 10 11.92 2.44 8.58
CA PHE A 10 13.27 1.95 8.86
C PHE A 10 14.00 1.52 7.58
N LEU A 11 13.31 0.81 6.68
CA LEU A 11 13.78 0.47 5.34
C LEU A 11 14.09 1.72 4.51
N ALA A 12 13.22 2.71 4.51
CA ALA A 12 13.44 3.94 3.75
C ALA A 12 14.71 4.69 4.18
N VAL A 13 15.05 4.65 5.47
CA VAL A 13 16.21 5.34 6.04
C VAL A 13 17.50 4.50 5.95
N ASN A 14 17.41 3.20 6.20
CA ASN A 14 18.60 2.34 6.37
C ASN A 14 18.86 1.41 5.18
N GLY A 15 17.93 1.32 4.23
CA GLY A 15 18.01 0.40 3.11
C GLY A 15 17.83 -1.06 3.51
N TYR A 16 18.14 -1.96 2.57
CA TYR A 16 18.17 -3.40 2.82
C TYR A 16 19.53 -3.82 3.35
N PRO A 17 19.60 -4.73 4.35
CA PRO A 17 20.86 -5.26 4.81
C PRO A 17 21.48 -6.15 3.72
N ALA A 18 22.79 -6.02 3.50
CA ALA A 18 23.53 -6.81 2.52
C ALA A 18 23.61 -8.29 2.92
N ASP A 19 23.80 -8.54 4.22
CA ASP A 19 23.79 -9.87 4.82
C ASP A 19 22.52 -10.04 5.68
N LEU A 20 21.87 -11.21 5.58
CA LEU A 20 20.66 -11.48 6.36
C LEU A 20 21.02 -11.68 7.84
N PRO A 21 20.45 -10.90 8.76
CA PRO A 21 20.70 -11.09 10.19
C PRO A 21 20.17 -12.45 10.63
N LEU A 22 20.92 -13.14 11.51
CA LEU A 22 20.56 -14.44 12.06
C LEU A 22 20.26 -14.31 13.56
N THR A 23 19.32 -15.13 14.05
CA THR A 23 19.05 -15.31 15.48
C THR A 23 20.11 -16.21 16.12
N ASP A 24 20.14 -16.29 17.45
CA ASP A 24 21.06 -17.19 18.19
C ASP A 24 20.89 -18.67 17.82
N ALA A 25 19.72 -19.05 17.30
CA ALA A 25 19.43 -20.40 16.81
C ALA A 25 19.87 -20.63 15.34
N GLY A 26 20.47 -19.63 14.69
CA GLY A 26 20.91 -19.68 13.29
C GLY A 26 19.81 -19.47 12.24
N ALA A 27 18.60 -19.07 12.64
CA ALA A 27 17.52 -18.76 11.70
C ALA A 27 17.55 -17.29 11.26
N VAL A 28 17.02 -16.96 10.07
CA VAL A 28 16.91 -15.55 9.62
C VAL A 28 16.01 -14.76 10.58
N ALA A 29 16.54 -13.66 11.11
CA ALA A 29 15.83 -12.75 11.99
C ALA A 29 14.89 -11.80 11.20
N GLU A 30 13.94 -11.19 11.90
CA GLU A 30 13.07 -10.14 11.33
C GLU A 30 13.90 -8.98 10.78
N ASN A 31 13.66 -8.59 9.53
CA ASN A 31 14.45 -7.58 8.85
C ASN A 31 13.71 -6.95 7.66
N GLN A 32 14.32 -5.93 7.06
CA GLN A 32 13.73 -5.12 6.00
C GLN A 32 13.34 -5.90 4.73
N TRP A 33 13.92 -7.08 4.46
CA TRP A 33 13.59 -7.90 3.28
C TRP A 33 12.14 -8.36 3.23
N ALA A 34 11.42 -8.34 4.36
CA ALA A 34 9.99 -8.63 4.40
C ALA A 34 9.11 -7.49 3.84
N PHE A 35 9.67 -6.30 3.57
CA PHE A 35 8.92 -5.09 3.25
C PHE A 35 9.14 -4.62 1.81
N MET A 36 8.06 -4.14 1.19
CA MET A 36 8.03 -3.70 -0.22
C MET A 36 8.83 -2.40 -0.44
N PRO A 37 9.78 -2.36 -1.39
CA PRO A 37 10.68 -1.21 -1.57
C PRO A 37 9.95 0.03 -2.09
N ILE A 38 9.08 -0.16 -3.07
CA ILE A 38 8.43 0.96 -3.79
C ILE A 38 7.64 1.83 -2.81
N TYR A 39 6.91 1.21 -1.89
CA TYR A 39 6.13 1.96 -0.90
C TYR A 39 7.02 2.79 0.03
N ALA A 40 8.06 2.17 0.59
CA ALA A 40 9.00 2.81 1.51
C ALA A 40 9.68 4.04 0.87
N TYR A 41 10.26 3.86 -0.32
CA TYR A 41 11.01 4.90 -1.00
C TYR A 41 10.11 5.96 -1.65
N LEU A 42 8.90 5.59 -2.11
CA LEU A 42 7.94 6.59 -2.58
C LEU A 42 7.51 7.53 -1.45
N ALA A 43 7.24 6.99 -0.26
CA ALA A 43 6.95 7.80 0.92
C ALA A 43 8.14 8.71 1.29
N ALA A 44 9.37 8.21 1.20
CA ALA A 44 10.57 9.02 1.42
C ALA A 44 10.73 10.14 0.38
N ALA A 45 10.44 9.86 -0.89
CA ALA A 45 10.52 10.85 -1.96
C ALA A 45 9.45 11.95 -1.85
N ILE A 46 8.26 11.62 -1.32
CA ILE A 46 7.17 12.58 -1.11
C ILE A 46 7.32 13.35 0.20
N ALA A 47 7.98 12.78 1.21
CA ALA A 47 8.14 13.39 2.54
C ALA A 47 8.60 14.87 2.51
N PRO A 48 9.57 15.30 1.68
CA PRO A 48 9.98 16.71 1.60
C PRO A 48 8.85 17.67 1.24
N LEU A 49 7.86 17.22 0.45
CA LEU A 49 6.71 18.03 0.02
C LEU A 49 5.69 18.28 1.13
N VAL A 50 5.71 17.45 2.18
CA VAL A 50 4.77 17.49 3.30
C VAL A 50 5.47 17.81 4.62
N GLY A 51 6.56 18.60 4.56
CA GLY A 51 7.30 19.07 5.73
C GLY A 51 8.35 18.09 6.26
N GLY A 52 8.76 17.12 5.46
CA GLY A 52 9.76 16.10 5.83
C GLY A 52 9.19 14.90 6.59
N TRP A 53 7.88 14.85 6.81
CA TRP A 53 7.24 13.82 7.62
C TRP A 53 6.94 12.56 6.80
N TRP A 54 7.80 11.54 6.91
CA TRP A 54 7.61 10.27 6.20
C TRP A 54 6.24 9.63 6.48
N GLY A 55 5.80 9.63 7.74
CA GLY A 55 4.51 9.04 8.12
C GLY A 55 3.30 9.73 7.46
N VAL A 56 3.35 11.05 7.31
CA VAL A 56 2.29 11.80 6.61
C VAL A 56 2.30 11.44 5.12
N ALA A 57 3.47 11.39 4.49
CA ALA A 57 3.61 10.97 3.11
C ALA A 57 3.08 9.55 2.87
N ALA A 58 3.41 8.60 3.76
CA ALA A 58 2.94 7.22 3.69
C ALA A 58 1.41 7.14 3.75
N VAL A 59 0.77 7.82 4.69
CA VAL A 59 -0.71 7.86 4.80
C VAL A 59 -1.35 8.50 3.56
N LEU A 60 -0.77 9.58 3.03
CA LEU A 60 -1.28 10.21 1.81
C LEU A 60 -1.17 9.28 0.58
N ILE A 61 -0.08 8.52 0.47
CA ILE A 61 0.06 7.50 -0.57
C ILE A 61 -1.01 6.42 -0.40
N SER A 62 -1.22 5.92 0.82
CA SER A 62 -2.25 4.90 1.08
C SER A 62 -3.65 5.40 0.74
N LEU A 63 -3.96 6.65 1.05
CA LEU A 63 -5.25 7.27 0.76
C LEU A 63 -5.45 7.44 -0.76
N ALA A 64 -4.44 7.99 -1.45
CA ALA A 64 -4.48 8.18 -2.89
C ALA A 64 -4.57 6.83 -3.64
N ALA A 65 -3.81 5.84 -3.18
CA ALA A 65 -3.84 4.49 -3.74
C ALA A 65 -5.17 3.78 -3.48
N GLY A 66 -5.73 3.87 -2.26
CA GLY A 66 -7.03 3.32 -1.92
C GLY A 66 -8.16 3.94 -2.75
N TYR A 67 -8.12 5.26 -2.97
CA TYR A 67 -9.04 5.94 -3.89
C TYR A 67 -8.88 5.43 -5.33
N GLY A 68 -7.64 5.35 -5.82
CA GLY A 68 -7.35 4.84 -7.16
C GLY A 68 -7.82 3.39 -7.34
N ALA A 69 -7.55 2.52 -6.37
CA ALA A 69 -7.98 1.13 -6.38
C ALA A 69 -9.52 1.03 -6.44
N THR A 70 -10.22 1.82 -5.62
CA THR A 70 -11.69 1.89 -5.64
C THR A 70 -12.21 2.33 -7.00
N TYR A 71 -11.57 3.34 -7.62
CA TYR A 71 -11.96 3.82 -8.95
C TYR A 71 -11.76 2.76 -10.04
N VAL A 72 -10.60 2.08 -10.06
CA VAL A 72 -10.34 1.03 -11.06
C VAL A 72 -11.29 -0.14 -10.88
N LEU A 73 -11.57 -0.54 -9.63
CA LEU A 73 -12.59 -1.55 -9.32
C LEU A 73 -13.96 -1.16 -9.88
N TYR A 74 -14.40 0.09 -9.65
CA TYR A 74 -15.64 0.61 -10.23
C TYR A 74 -15.65 0.47 -11.76
N ARG A 75 -14.57 0.85 -12.43
CA ARG A 75 -14.44 0.79 -13.90
C ARG A 75 -14.57 -0.64 -14.42
N MET A 76 -13.91 -1.59 -13.78
CA MET A 76 -13.96 -3.01 -14.15
C MET A 76 -15.36 -3.61 -13.94
N LEU A 77 -16.04 -3.22 -12.86
CA LEU A 77 -17.36 -3.76 -12.52
C LEU A 77 -18.48 -3.14 -13.36
N ARG A 78 -18.41 -1.85 -13.68
CA ARG A 78 -19.48 -1.12 -14.38
C ARG A 78 -19.92 -1.80 -15.67
N GLY A 79 -18.97 -2.32 -16.46
CA GLY A 79 -19.25 -3.02 -17.72
C GLY A 79 -19.82 -4.43 -17.55
N ARG A 80 -19.69 -5.03 -16.35
CA ARG A 80 -20.03 -6.43 -16.09
C ARG A 80 -21.33 -6.62 -15.30
N ILE A 81 -21.57 -5.76 -14.31
CA ILE A 81 -22.70 -5.87 -13.38
C ILE A 81 -23.63 -4.65 -13.42
N GLY A 82 -23.38 -3.70 -14.31
CA GLY A 82 -24.16 -2.46 -14.45
C GLY A 82 -23.75 -1.36 -13.45
N GLY A 83 -24.28 -0.16 -13.68
CA GLY A 83 -23.86 1.05 -12.95
C GLY A 83 -24.17 1.02 -11.45
N SER A 84 -25.40 0.72 -11.07
CA SER A 84 -25.84 0.77 -9.66
C SER A 84 -25.12 -0.27 -8.80
N ALA A 85 -24.99 -1.50 -9.29
CA ALA A 85 -24.28 -2.56 -8.56
C ALA A 85 -22.79 -2.24 -8.42
N ALA A 86 -22.15 -1.68 -9.44
CA ALA A 86 -20.75 -1.25 -9.38
C ALA A 86 -20.51 -0.13 -8.35
N ILE A 87 -21.44 0.83 -8.23
CA ILE A 87 -21.35 1.88 -7.19
C ILE A 87 -21.40 1.26 -5.80
N TRP A 88 -22.38 0.39 -5.52
CA TRP A 88 -22.50 -0.26 -4.22
C TRP A 88 -21.32 -1.16 -3.89
N ALA A 89 -20.82 -1.94 -4.86
CA ALA A 89 -19.62 -2.75 -4.67
C ALA A 89 -18.40 -1.89 -4.30
N SER A 90 -18.23 -0.74 -4.96
CA SER A 90 -17.15 0.21 -4.68
C SER A 90 -17.32 0.88 -3.32
N ALA A 91 -18.55 1.21 -2.93
CA ALA A 91 -18.86 1.77 -1.62
C ALA A 91 -18.55 0.76 -0.50
N PHE A 92 -18.93 -0.51 -0.65
CA PHE A 92 -18.61 -1.56 0.33
C PHE A 92 -17.11 -1.87 0.38
N PHE A 93 -16.39 -1.78 -0.74
CA PHE A 93 -14.94 -1.89 -0.75
C PHE A 93 -14.26 -0.74 0.01
N ALA A 94 -14.71 0.50 -0.23
CA ALA A 94 -14.13 1.70 0.37
C ALA A 94 -14.57 1.98 1.82
N ALA A 95 -15.66 1.37 2.28
CA ALA A 95 -16.20 1.54 3.64
C ALA A 95 -16.31 0.22 4.43
N GLY A 96 -15.78 -0.88 3.87
CA GLY A 96 -15.76 -2.18 4.54
C GLY A 96 -14.72 -2.25 5.65
N PRO A 97 -14.68 -3.33 6.44
CA PRO A 97 -13.73 -3.47 7.56
C PRO A 97 -12.26 -3.28 7.16
N LEU A 98 -11.89 -3.75 5.96
CA LEU A 98 -10.53 -3.63 5.44
C LEU A 98 -10.18 -2.23 4.93
N ALA A 99 -11.14 -1.32 4.80
CA ALA A 99 -10.88 0.06 4.37
C ALA A 99 -10.01 0.85 5.37
N ALA A 100 -9.90 0.38 6.61
CA ALA A 100 -8.94 0.90 7.58
C ALA A 100 -7.50 0.89 7.02
N LEU A 101 -7.14 -0.11 6.19
CA LEU A 101 -5.82 -0.20 5.57
C LEU A 101 -5.53 0.93 4.57
N PHE A 102 -6.56 1.60 4.03
CA PHE A 102 -6.38 2.76 3.15
C PHE A 102 -5.97 4.03 3.92
N GLN A 103 -5.94 3.97 5.25
CA GLN A 103 -5.66 5.10 6.14
C GLN A 103 -4.40 4.91 6.99
N VAL A 104 -3.72 3.76 6.84
CA VAL A 104 -2.50 3.43 7.57
C VAL A 104 -1.31 3.43 6.61
N GLY A 105 -0.11 3.74 7.13
CA GLY A 105 1.16 3.77 6.40
C GLY A 105 1.68 2.40 5.94
N TYR A 106 0.82 1.62 5.28
CA TYR A 106 0.96 0.22 4.88
C TYR A 106 0.90 0.09 3.35
N ALA A 107 1.55 -0.93 2.77
CA ALA A 107 1.70 -1.03 1.31
C ALA A 107 0.48 -1.61 0.59
N GLU A 108 -0.49 -2.17 1.30
CA GLU A 108 -1.61 -2.94 0.78
C GLU A 108 -2.50 -2.11 -0.16
N ALA A 109 -2.72 -0.83 0.17
CA ALA A 109 -3.49 0.06 -0.69
C ALA A 109 -2.80 0.28 -2.05
N LEU A 110 -1.48 0.49 -2.03
CA LEU A 110 -0.67 0.65 -3.24
C LEU A 110 -0.61 -0.65 -4.04
N PHE A 111 -0.46 -1.79 -3.38
CA PHE A 111 -0.52 -3.10 -4.00
C PHE A 111 -1.86 -3.34 -4.71
N LEU A 112 -2.99 -3.07 -4.04
CA LEU A 112 -4.32 -3.24 -4.63
C LEU A 112 -4.53 -2.35 -5.86
N LEU A 113 -4.05 -1.11 -5.83
CA LEU A 113 -4.09 -0.23 -7.00
C LEU A 113 -3.35 -0.88 -8.19
N TRP A 114 -2.11 -1.31 -8.00
CA TRP A 114 -1.33 -1.94 -9.06
C TRP A 114 -1.96 -3.25 -9.55
N LEU A 115 -2.47 -4.07 -8.64
CA LEU A 115 -3.18 -5.31 -8.98
C LEU A 115 -4.41 -5.04 -9.84
N PHE A 116 -5.25 -4.08 -9.45
CA PHE A 116 -6.46 -3.74 -10.20
C PHE A 116 -6.12 -3.10 -11.55
N LEU A 117 -5.08 -2.26 -11.63
CA LEU A 117 -4.59 -1.74 -12.91
C LEU A 117 -4.11 -2.87 -13.83
N ALA A 118 -3.36 -3.84 -13.30
CA ALA A 118 -2.90 -5.00 -14.07
C ALA A 118 -4.07 -5.85 -14.55
N LEU A 119 -5.04 -6.16 -13.67
CA LEU A 119 -6.24 -6.90 -14.06
C LEU A 119 -7.07 -6.12 -15.09
N TRP A 120 -7.20 -4.81 -14.93
CA TRP A 120 -7.91 -3.99 -15.90
C TRP A 120 -7.19 -4.00 -17.25
N ALA A 121 -5.86 -3.87 -17.30
CA ALA A 121 -5.10 -3.92 -18.55
C ALA A 121 -5.27 -5.22 -19.33
N VAL A 122 -5.53 -6.34 -18.66
CA VAL A 122 -5.71 -7.67 -19.30
C VAL A 122 -7.18 -8.03 -19.54
N THR A 123 -8.11 -7.27 -18.96
CA THR A 123 -9.56 -7.56 -19.05
C THR A 123 -10.42 -6.43 -19.62
N ALA A 124 -9.80 -5.29 -19.95
CA ALA A 124 -10.42 -4.14 -20.61
C ALA A 124 -10.83 -4.45 -22.05
#